data_AF-A0A3D2CI38-F1
#
_entry.id   AF-A0A3D2CI38-F1
#
_cell.length_a   1.000
_cell.length_b   1.000
_cell.length_c   1.000
_cell.angle_alpha   90.00
_cell.angle_beta   90.00
_cell.angle_gamma   90.00
#
_symmetry.space_group_name_H-M   'P 1'
#
loop_
_entity.id
_entity.type
_entity.pdbx_description
1 polymer ?
#
loop_
_entity_poly.entity_id
_entity_poly.type
_entity_poly.pdbx_seq_one_letter_code
_entity_poly.pdbx_strand_id
1 'polypeptide(L)'
;MTPRGRLDRLRGWVILCVVAVGALSTLTMPGAASVIGGLCGIAAIVGRLRPLSRSSWRAVNLSVLVGCAIVAIATTHQIEAGLVLVGWLQVHRSFTGRSPADDRVAILLSLLHLLAACIQSISGWLAPLFLAFAGLVPLCMVLVHLVESAPEAYDPTAGPPPGPGGLWSIGPVTVALTVALFFGLPRLQASGLGSRGNQVGLGDQVELGDLGDLKDNPTRALRATIRNASGDLLTGPFYFRGTVFDHFADNRWTSTLRGESARASSGRLDHPELQIQEIILEPLRDGVVVGLPGVIRIEFDNPRRAQRDLNGVWRRPGQPQRLGYTAWSVPPTASARPDPMQFAVTRTEAAALRAGVWTSLPPGLDPRIASLAEQVVSDAGVEGDAA
;
A
#
# COMPACT_ATOMS: atom_id res chain seq x y z
N MET A 1 -52.54 -11.97 -2.82
CA MET A 1 -51.09 -11.99 -3.12
C MET A 1 -50.72 -13.40 -3.55
N THR A 2 -50.27 -13.60 -4.79
CA THR A 2 -49.89 -14.94 -5.26
C THR A 2 -48.57 -15.38 -4.60
N PRO A 3 -48.34 -16.70 -4.40
CA PRO A 3 -47.06 -17.23 -3.89
C PRO A 3 -45.85 -16.72 -4.68
N ARG A 4 -46.00 -16.63 -6.02
CA ARG A 4 -45.01 -16.05 -6.94
C ARG A 4 -44.66 -14.59 -6.59
N GLY A 5 -45.65 -13.78 -6.26
CA GLY A 5 -45.44 -12.38 -5.87
C GLY A 5 -44.71 -12.23 -4.52
N ARG A 6 -44.82 -13.21 -3.61
CA ARG A 6 -44.05 -13.21 -2.35
C ARG A 6 -42.59 -13.59 -2.59
N LEU A 7 -42.34 -14.64 -3.38
CA LEU A 7 -40.98 -15.07 -3.76
C LEU A 7 -40.24 -13.97 -4.53
N ASP A 8 -40.93 -13.29 -5.44
CA ASP A 8 -40.34 -12.22 -6.23
C ASP A 8 -39.95 -10.99 -5.38
N ARG A 9 -40.79 -10.64 -4.39
CA ARG A 9 -40.44 -9.61 -3.39
C ARG A 9 -39.26 -10.02 -2.53
N LEU A 10 -39.25 -11.26 -2.04
CA LEU A 10 -38.14 -11.79 -1.24
C LEU A 10 -36.83 -11.73 -2.03
N ARG A 11 -36.84 -12.21 -3.28
CA ARG A 11 -35.72 -12.09 -4.23
C ARG A 11 -35.23 -10.64 -4.32
N GLY A 12 -36.14 -9.69 -4.57
CA GLY A 12 -35.81 -8.27 -4.66
C GLY A 12 -35.10 -7.74 -3.40
N TRP A 13 -35.58 -8.12 -2.22
CA TRP A 13 -34.97 -7.72 -0.94
C TRP A 13 -33.58 -8.34 -0.72
N VAL A 14 -33.41 -9.65 -0.95
CA VAL A 14 -32.11 -10.29 -0.72
C VAL A 14 -31.05 -9.72 -1.65
N ILE A 15 -31.39 -9.47 -2.91
CA ILE A 15 -30.41 -8.89 -3.83
C ILE A 15 -30.17 -7.41 -3.45
N LEU A 16 -31.15 -6.68 -2.92
CA LEU A 16 -30.91 -5.33 -2.39
C LEU A 16 -29.88 -5.37 -1.26
N CYS A 17 -29.96 -6.37 -0.36
CA CYS A 17 -28.96 -6.59 0.67
C CYS A 17 -27.58 -6.90 0.07
N VAL A 18 -27.48 -7.72 -0.99
CA VAL A 18 -26.19 -7.97 -1.68
C VAL A 18 -25.58 -6.68 -2.21
N VAL A 19 -26.39 -5.85 -2.89
CA VAL A 19 -25.93 -4.55 -3.42
C VAL A 19 -25.51 -3.61 -2.28
N ALA A 20 -26.27 -3.59 -1.19
CA ALA A 20 -25.93 -2.77 -0.02
C ALA A 20 -24.62 -3.22 0.64
N VAL A 21 -24.36 -4.52 0.76
CA VAL A 21 -23.09 -5.05 1.27
C VAL A 21 -21.93 -4.68 0.33
N GLY A 22 -22.12 -4.82 -0.99
CA GLY A 22 -21.14 -4.35 -1.97
C GLY A 22 -20.83 -2.85 -1.82
N ALA A 23 -21.86 -2.01 -1.67
CA ALA A 23 -21.71 -0.58 -1.42
C ALA A 23 -20.96 -0.28 -0.12
N LEU A 24 -21.37 -0.90 1.00
CA LEU A 24 -20.74 -0.73 2.30
C LEU A 24 -19.26 -1.16 2.30
N SER A 25 -18.90 -2.18 1.51
CA SER A 25 -17.51 -2.61 1.37
C SER A 25 -16.62 -1.50 0.81
N THR A 26 -17.13 -0.64 -0.09
CA THR A 26 -16.34 0.46 -0.65
C THR A 26 -16.02 1.55 0.39
N LEU A 27 -16.88 1.71 1.42
CA LEU A 27 -16.62 2.66 2.50
C LEU A 27 -15.41 2.28 3.34
N THR A 28 -14.94 1.04 3.25
CA THR A 28 -13.72 0.58 3.92
C THR A 28 -12.45 0.99 3.19
N MET A 29 -12.54 1.46 1.94
CA MET A 29 -11.40 1.90 1.14
C MET A 29 -10.88 3.28 1.60
N PRO A 30 -9.60 3.59 1.38
CA PRO A 30 -9.06 4.92 1.68
C PRO A 30 -9.40 5.96 0.61
N GLY A 31 -9.44 7.24 1.00
CA GLY A 31 -9.43 8.38 0.09
C GLY A 31 -10.67 8.54 -0.78
N ALA A 32 -10.49 8.96 -2.03
CA ALA A 32 -11.59 9.24 -2.96
C ALA A 32 -12.40 8.00 -3.33
N ALA A 33 -11.80 6.80 -3.27
CA ALA A 33 -12.45 5.54 -3.60
C ALA A 33 -13.66 5.25 -2.71
N SER A 34 -13.59 5.53 -1.40
CA SER A 34 -14.73 5.32 -0.49
C SER A 34 -15.86 6.31 -0.73
N VAL A 35 -15.54 7.57 -1.04
CA VAL A 35 -16.55 8.58 -1.36
C VAL A 35 -17.28 8.20 -2.64
N ILE A 36 -16.54 7.88 -3.71
CA ILE A 36 -17.10 7.48 -5.00
C ILE A 36 -17.94 6.22 -4.85
N GLY A 37 -17.36 5.16 -4.27
CA GLY A 37 -18.04 3.89 -4.08
C GLY A 37 -19.28 4.01 -3.20
N GLY A 38 -19.20 4.81 -2.13
CA GLY A 38 -20.32 5.10 -1.24
C GLY A 38 -21.47 5.81 -1.95
N LEU A 39 -21.18 6.86 -2.73
CA LEU A 39 -22.18 7.60 -3.49
C LEU A 39 -22.83 6.73 -4.57
N CYS A 40 -22.05 5.98 -5.35
CA CYS A 40 -22.57 5.03 -6.32
C CYS A 40 -23.40 3.93 -5.65
N GLY A 41 -22.98 3.44 -4.50
CA GLY A 41 -23.69 2.45 -3.71
C GLY A 41 -25.05 2.93 -3.22
N ILE A 42 -25.11 4.14 -2.65
CA ILE A 42 -26.37 4.79 -2.24
C ILE A 42 -27.29 4.97 -3.46
N ALA A 43 -26.76 5.49 -4.57
CA ALA A 43 -27.53 5.67 -5.79
C ALA A 43 -28.06 4.34 -6.36
N ALA A 44 -27.31 3.25 -6.26
CA ALA A 44 -27.75 1.92 -6.66
C ALA A 44 -28.89 1.38 -5.78
N ILE A 45 -28.78 1.54 -4.45
CA ILE A 45 -29.84 1.18 -3.50
C ILE A 45 -31.12 1.97 -3.83
N VAL A 46 -31.00 3.29 -4.00
CA VAL A 46 -32.13 4.17 -4.35
C VAL A 46 -32.74 3.77 -5.68
N GLY A 47 -31.92 3.51 -6.70
CA GLY A 47 -32.40 3.17 -8.04
C GLY A 47 -33.19 1.88 -8.08
N ARG A 48 -32.85 0.93 -7.22
CA ARG A 48 -33.61 -0.31 -7.09
C ARG A 48 -34.95 -0.12 -6.38
N LEU A 49 -35.03 0.82 -5.45
CA LEU A 49 -36.27 1.19 -4.77
C LEU A 49 -37.16 2.08 -5.64
N ARG A 50 -36.58 2.86 -6.56
CA ARG A 50 -37.27 3.84 -7.43
C ARG A 50 -36.78 3.78 -8.87
N PRO A 51 -37.30 2.86 -9.70
CA PRO A 51 -36.84 2.72 -11.07
C PRO A 51 -37.26 3.91 -11.94
N LEU A 52 -36.36 4.36 -12.82
CA LEU A 52 -36.57 5.47 -13.76
C LEU A 52 -36.78 4.95 -15.19
N SER A 53 -37.27 5.83 -16.09
CA SER A 53 -37.54 5.48 -17.48
C SER A 53 -36.23 5.31 -18.30
N ARG A 54 -36.30 4.47 -19.35
CA ARG A 54 -35.12 3.96 -20.10
C ARG A 54 -34.52 4.94 -21.11
N SER A 55 -35.20 6.04 -21.43
CA SER A 55 -34.91 6.83 -22.64
C SER A 55 -33.68 7.73 -22.57
N SER A 56 -33.17 8.07 -21.37
CA SER A 56 -32.13 9.11 -21.22
C SER A 56 -30.74 8.61 -20.82
N TRP A 57 -30.52 7.29 -20.73
CA TRP A 57 -29.27 6.74 -20.17
C TRP A 57 -28.13 6.57 -21.18
N ARG A 58 -28.41 6.54 -22.49
CA ARG A 58 -27.38 6.27 -23.52
C ARG A 58 -26.28 7.33 -23.54
N ALA A 59 -26.67 8.60 -23.56
CA ALA A 59 -25.73 9.72 -23.58
C ALA A 59 -24.86 9.72 -22.31
N VAL A 60 -25.50 9.53 -21.14
CA VAL A 60 -24.78 9.52 -19.86
C VAL A 60 -23.83 8.33 -19.75
N ASN A 61 -24.26 7.13 -20.17
CA ASN A 61 -23.40 5.94 -20.20
C ASN A 61 -22.17 6.15 -21.08
N LEU A 62 -22.36 6.74 -22.27
CA LEU A 62 -21.25 7.02 -23.18
C LEU A 62 -20.30 8.06 -22.57
N SER A 63 -20.82 9.15 -21.98
CA SER A 63 -20.01 10.17 -21.32
C SER A 63 -19.20 9.60 -20.15
N VAL A 64 -19.79 8.75 -19.31
CA VAL A 64 -19.07 8.12 -18.19
C VAL A 64 -17.99 7.16 -18.68
N LEU A 65 -18.29 6.34 -19.70
CA LEU A 65 -17.32 5.42 -20.28
C LEU A 65 -16.11 6.17 -20.87
N VAL A 66 -16.37 7.20 -21.68
CA VAL A 66 -15.32 8.04 -22.28
C VAL A 66 -14.53 8.77 -21.21
N GLY A 67 -15.18 9.34 -20.20
CA GLY A 67 -14.52 9.99 -19.08
C GLY A 67 -13.60 9.05 -18.30
N CYS A 68 -14.07 7.83 -17.98
CA CYS A 68 -13.25 6.82 -17.31
C CYS A 68 -12.06 6.38 -18.18
N ALA A 69 -12.25 6.22 -19.49
CA ALA A 69 -11.18 5.87 -20.41
C ALA A 69 -10.10 6.98 -20.48
N ILE A 70 -10.51 8.25 -20.57
CA ILE A 70 -9.59 9.40 -20.56
C ILE A 70 -8.79 9.42 -19.25
N VAL A 71 -9.45 9.29 -18.09
CA VAL A 71 -8.76 9.27 -16.79
C VAL A 71 -7.79 8.09 -16.69
N ALA A 72 -8.20 6.89 -17.12
CA ALA A 72 -7.36 5.70 -17.05
C ALA A 72 -6.11 5.78 -17.95
N ILE A 73 -6.19 6.48 -19.09
CA ILE A 73 -5.07 6.67 -20.02
C ILE A 73 -4.19 7.86 -19.62
N ALA A 74 -4.79 8.97 -19.22
CA ALA A 74 -4.09 10.22 -18.95
C ALA A 74 -3.49 10.31 -17.54
N THR A 75 -3.93 9.46 -16.61
CA THR A 75 -3.50 9.51 -15.21
C THR A 75 -3.03 8.14 -14.72
N THR A 76 -2.41 8.12 -13.52
CA THR A 76 -2.01 6.88 -12.84
C THR A 76 -3.14 6.27 -11.99
N HIS A 77 -4.35 6.86 -12.01
CA HIS A 77 -5.50 6.47 -11.19
C HIS A 77 -6.39 5.43 -11.89
N GLN A 78 -5.79 4.36 -12.39
CA GLN A 78 -6.49 3.33 -13.17
C GLN A 78 -7.51 2.56 -12.31
N ILE A 79 -7.20 2.33 -11.03
CA ILE A 79 -8.07 1.56 -10.13
C ILE A 79 -9.31 2.40 -9.77
N GLU A 80 -9.14 3.69 -9.50
CA GLU A 80 -10.24 4.61 -9.20
C GLU A 80 -11.15 4.78 -10.41
N ALA A 81 -10.60 4.92 -11.61
CA ALA A 81 -11.38 4.96 -12.85
C ALA A 81 -12.20 3.66 -13.05
N GLY A 82 -11.60 2.50 -12.77
CA GLY A 82 -12.29 1.22 -12.76
C GLY A 82 -13.44 1.18 -11.74
N LEU A 83 -13.21 1.67 -10.52
CA LEU A 83 -14.22 1.72 -9.46
C LEU A 83 -15.40 2.62 -9.83
N VAL A 84 -15.12 3.81 -10.40
CA VAL A 84 -16.16 4.71 -10.92
C VAL A 84 -17.01 4.01 -11.97
N LEU A 85 -16.37 3.30 -12.90
CA LEU A 85 -17.07 2.59 -13.97
C LEU A 85 -17.96 1.46 -13.40
N VAL A 86 -17.43 0.64 -12.50
CA VAL A 86 -18.19 -0.45 -11.85
C VAL A 86 -19.36 0.13 -11.03
N GLY A 87 -19.10 1.20 -10.26
CA GLY A 87 -20.12 1.90 -9.49
C GLY A 87 -21.22 2.49 -10.38
N TRP A 88 -20.86 3.12 -11.50
CA TRP A 88 -21.82 3.64 -12.46
C TRP A 88 -22.66 2.53 -13.11
N LEU A 89 -22.03 1.43 -13.54
CA LEU A 89 -22.75 0.29 -14.11
C LEU A 89 -23.73 -0.30 -13.10
N GLN A 90 -23.35 -0.36 -11.82
CA GLN A 90 -24.24 -0.80 -10.74
C GLN A 90 -25.44 0.12 -10.58
N VAL A 91 -25.23 1.45 -10.61
CA VAL A 91 -26.31 2.44 -10.59
C VAL A 91 -27.24 2.25 -11.78
N HIS A 92 -26.71 2.31 -13.00
CA HIS A 92 -27.48 2.14 -14.23
C HIS A 92 -28.30 0.84 -14.22
N ARG A 93 -27.69 -0.26 -13.78
CA ARG A 93 -28.35 -1.56 -13.71
C ARG A 93 -29.45 -1.59 -12.65
N SER A 94 -29.27 -0.92 -11.53
CA SER A 94 -30.28 -0.86 -10.46
C SER A 94 -31.53 -0.08 -10.89
N PHE A 95 -31.39 0.94 -11.76
CA PHE A 95 -32.52 1.69 -12.30
C PHE A 95 -33.23 1.00 -13.49
N THR A 96 -32.49 0.26 -14.32
CA THR A 96 -33.01 -0.28 -15.60
C THR A 96 -33.31 -1.79 -15.58
N GLY A 97 -32.63 -2.52 -14.71
CA GLY A 97 -32.67 -3.97 -14.61
C GLY A 97 -33.92 -4.45 -13.90
N ARG A 98 -34.63 -5.39 -14.53
CA ARG A 98 -35.86 -6.01 -13.99
C ARG A 98 -35.93 -7.51 -14.21
N SER A 99 -35.02 -8.07 -15.01
CA SER A 99 -34.97 -9.50 -15.29
C SER A 99 -34.09 -10.25 -14.28
N PRO A 100 -34.32 -11.54 -14.05
CA PRO A 100 -33.41 -12.40 -13.28
C PRO A 100 -31.97 -12.41 -13.82
N ALA A 101 -31.77 -12.29 -15.14
CA ALA A 101 -30.44 -12.12 -15.73
C ALA A 101 -29.80 -10.78 -15.30
N ASP A 102 -30.61 -9.74 -15.10
CA ASP A 102 -30.14 -8.45 -14.60
C ASP A 102 -29.66 -8.51 -13.15
N ASP A 103 -30.30 -9.34 -12.33
CA ASP A 103 -29.90 -9.58 -10.96
C ASP A 103 -28.52 -10.25 -10.86
N ARG A 104 -28.22 -11.21 -11.74
CA ARG A 104 -26.90 -11.85 -11.82
C ARG A 104 -25.79 -10.83 -12.10
N VAL A 105 -26.05 -9.88 -13.00
CA VAL A 105 -25.10 -8.79 -13.30
C VAL A 105 -24.93 -7.87 -12.10
N ALA A 106 -26.00 -7.54 -11.38
CA ALA A 106 -25.92 -6.73 -10.16
C ALA A 106 -25.11 -7.43 -9.05
N ILE A 107 -25.23 -8.76 -8.92
CA ILE A 107 -24.41 -9.56 -8.01
C ILE A 107 -22.94 -9.52 -8.42
N LEU A 108 -22.63 -9.70 -9.70
CA LEU A 108 -21.26 -9.64 -10.22
C LEU A 108 -20.61 -8.28 -9.97
N LEU A 109 -21.33 -7.20 -10.27
CA LEU A 109 -20.85 -5.84 -10.03
C LEU A 109 -20.65 -5.57 -8.52
N SER A 110 -21.53 -6.08 -7.66
CA SER A 110 -21.34 -5.98 -6.19
C SER A 110 -20.13 -6.79 -5.71
N LEU A 111 -19.86 -7.95 -6.31
CA LEU A 111 -18.66 -8.74 -6.05
C LEU A 111 -17.39 -7.97 -6.45
N LEU A 112 -17.39 -7.27 -7.59
CA LEU A 112 -16.25 -6.45 -8.01
C LEU A 112 -15.95 -5.33 -7.02
N HIS A 113 -16.97 -4.68 -6.43
CA HIS A 113 -16.76 -3.70 -5.35
C HIS A 113 -16.10 -4.34 -4.12
N LEU A 114 -16.58 -5.52 -3.71
CA LEU A 114 -16.02 -6.25 -2.57
C LEU A 114 -14.59 -6.70 -2.83
N LEU A 115 -14.29 -7.19 -4.03
CA LEU A 115 -12.93 -7.56 -4.43
C LEU A 115 -12.00 -6.34 -4.44
N ALA A 116 -12.45 -5.21 -4.97
CA ALA A 116 -11.69 -3.96 -4.91
C ALA A 116 -11.43 -3.56 -3.45
N ALA A 117 -12.41 -3.74 -2.54
CA ALA A 117 -12.25 -3.45 -1.12
C ALA A 117 -11.20 -4.38 -0.49
N CYS A 118 -11.21 -5.68 -0.84
CA CYS A 118 -10.19 -6.64 -0.40
C CYS A 118 -8.77 -6.30 -0.86
N ILE A 119 -8.63 -5.63 -2.00
CA ILE A 119 -7.31 -5.23 -2.53
C ILE A 119 -6.80 -3.94 -1.86
N GLN A 120 -7.70 -3.02 -1.50
CA GLN A 120 -7.34 -1.67 -1.04
C GLN A 120 -7.52 -1.43 0.47
N SER A 121 -8.27 -2.27 1.18
CA SER A 121 -8.61 -2.04 2.59
C SER A 121 -7.99 -3.06 3.53
N ILE A 122 -7.52 -2.57 4.68
CA ILE A 122 -7.07 -3.37 5.83
C ILE A 122 -8.11 -3.26 6.98
N SER A 123 -9.29 -2.71 6.72
CA SER A 123 -10.30 -2.48 7.76
C SER A 123 -10.84 -3.79 8.32
N GLY A 124 -10.92 -3.88 9.65
CA GLY A 124 -11.56 -5.00 10.34
C GLY A 124 -13.03 -5.18 9.95
N TRP A 125 -13.70 -4.12 9.48
CA TRP A 125 -15.10 -4.20 9.03
C TRP A 125 -15.30 -5.01 7.74
N LEU A 126 -14.24 -5.21 6.96
CA LEU A 126 -14.33 -5.94 5.71
C LEU A 126 -14.67 -7.43 5.93
N ALA A 127 -14.20 -8.04 7.01
CA ALA A 127 -14.44 -9.45 7.31
C ALA A 127 -15.93 -9.80 7.47
N PRO A 128 -16.71 -9.14 8.34
CA PRO A 128 -18.14 -9.43 8.45
C PRO A 128 -18.93 -9.02 7.20
N LEU A 129 -18.52 -7.98 6.46
CA LEU A 129 -19.14 -7.65 5.16
C LEU A 129 -18.91 -8.75 4.13
N PHE A 130 -17.71 -9.31 4.07
CA PHE A 130 -17.38 -10.43 3.19
C PHE A 130 -18.19 -11.68 3.57
N LEU A 131 -18.32 -12.01 4.86
CA LEU A 131 -19.15 -13.12 5.33
C LEU A 131 -20.64 -12.92 4.99
N ALA A 132 -21.15 -11.72 5.18
CA ALA A 132 -22.52 -11.38 4.79
C ALA A 132 -22.72 -11.56 3.28
N PHE A 133 -21.79 -11.10 2.46
CA PHE A 133 -21.83 -11.27 1.01
C PHE A 133 -21.81 -12.76 0.62
N ALA A 134 -20.90 -13.54 1.22
CA ALA A 134 -20.75 -14.98 0.98
C ALA A 134 -22.02 -15.78 1.33
N GLY A 135 -22.77 -15.36 2.35
CA GLY A 135 -24.05 -15.98 2.70
C GLY A 135 -25.21 -15.53 1.80
N LEU A 136 -25.26 -14.24 1.44
CA LEU A 136 -26.36 -13.67 0.67
C LEU A 136 -26.35 -14.09 -0.81
N VAL A 137 -25.17 -14.26 -1.43
CA VAL A 137 -25.08 -14.59 -2.86
C VAL A 137 -25.67 -15.97 -3.20
N PRO A 138 -25.33 -17.07 -2.50
CA PRO A 138 -25.97 -18.36 -2.73
C PRO A 138 -27.48 -18.30 -2.53
N LEU A 139 -27.95 -17.62 -1.48
CA LEU A 139 -29.37 -17.42 -1.22
C LEU A 139 -30.06 -16.68 -2.38
N CYS A 140 -29.43 -15.63 -2.92
CA CYS A 140 -29.90 -14.93 -4.11
C CYS A 140 -29.98 -15.84 -5.33
N MET A 141 -28.94 -16.64 -5.59
CA MET A 141 -28.91 -17.54 -6.76
C MET A 141 -30.00 -18.60 -6.67
N VAL A 142 -30.24 -19.14 -5.49
CA VAL A 142 -31.37 -20.04 -5.21
C VAL A 142 -32.70 -19.35 -5.51
N LEU A 143 -32.93 -18.15 -4.99
CA LEU A 143 -34.19 -17.43 -5.21
C LEU A 143 -34.40 -17.07 -6.68
N VAL A 144 -33.34 -16.67 -7.39
CA VAL A 144 -33.37 -16.40 -8.83
C VAL A 144 -33.77 -17.66 -9.59
N HIS A 145 -33.14 -18.80 -9.30
CA HIS A 145 -33.46 -20.07 -9.95
C HIS A 145 -34.90 -20.51 -9.66
N LEU A 146 -35.34 -20.45 -8.39
CA LEU A 146 -36.72 -20.81 -8.02
C LEU A 146 -37.77 -19.92 -8.73
N VAL A 147 -37.50 -18.62 -8.87
CA VAL A 147 -38.40 -17.70 -9.58
C VAL A 147 -38.41 -17.97 -11.09
N GLU A 148 -37.28 -18.35 -11.67
CA GLU A 148 -37.16 -18.75 -13.08
C GLU A 148 -37.83 -20.10 -13.38
N SER A 149 -37.72 -21.08 -12.47
CA SER A 149 -38.27 -22.43 -12.64
C SER A 149 -39.73 -22.58 -12.18
N ALA A 150 -40.28 -21.61 -11.43
CA ALA A 150 -41.68 -21.60 -11.02
C ALA A 150 -42.73 -21.71 -12.16
N PRO A 151 -42.50 -21.18 -13.38
CA PRO A 151 -43.40 -21.38 -14.51
C PRO A 151 -43.39 -22.82 -15.04
N GLU A 152 -42.23 -23.49 -15.02
CA GLU A 152 -42.06 -24.88 -15.51
C GLU A 152 -42.65 -25.92 -14.55
N ALA A 153 -42.68 -25.61 -13.24
CA ALA A 153 -43.30 -26.47 -12.22
C ALA A 153 -44.84 -26.59 -12.35
N TYR A 154 -45.47 -25.79 -13.21
CA TYR A 154 -46.90 -25.85 -13.52
C TYR A 154 -47.20 -26.53 -14.86
N ASP A 155 -46.17 -26.97 -15.59
CA ASP A 155 -46.32 -27.78 -16.79
C ASP A 155 -46.54 -29.25 -16.37
N PRO A 156 -47.70 -29.86 -16.64
CA PRO A 156 -48.00 -31.24 -16.25
C PRO A 156 -47.11 -32.28 -16.96
N THR A 157 -46.28 -31.88 -17.92
CA THR A 157 -45.31 -32.76 -18.60
C THR A 157 -43.89 -32.67 -18.03
N ALA A 158 -43.60 -31.67 -17.20
CA ALA A 158 -42.31 -31.53 -16.54
C ALA A 158 -42.22 -32.52 -15.36
N GLY A 159 -41.14 -33.30 -15.31
CA GLY A 159 -40.87 -34.25 -14.22
C GLY A 159 -40.85 -33.57 -12.84
N PRO A 160 -40.84 -34.35 -11.74
CA PRO A 160 -40.91 -33.80 -10.40
C PRO A 160 -39.82 -32.74 -10.17
N PRO A 161 -40.17 -31.56 -9.65
CA PRO A 161 -39.20 -30.49 -9.44
C PRO A 161 -38.10 -31.00 -8.51
N PRO A 162 -36.84 -30.59 -8.72
CA PRO A 162 -35.73 -30.98 -7.86
C PRO A 162 -36.07 -30.62 -6.41
N GLY A 163 -36.09 -31.64 -5.55
CA GLY A 163 -36.48 -31.49 -4.16
C GLY A 163 -35.57 -30.53 -3.40
N PRO A 164 -36.06 -29.90 -2.33
CA PRO A 164 -35.31 -28.89 -1.57
C PRO A 164 -33.94 -29.41 -1.08
N GLY A 165 -33.77 -30.71 -0.87
CA GLY A 165 -32.52 -31.32 -0.38
C GLY A 165 -31.29 -31.10 -1.24
N GLY A 166 -31.42 -30.92 -2.57
CA GLY A 166 -30.28 -30.65 -3.45
C GLY A 166 -29.74 -29.21 -3.34
N LEU A 167 -30.58 -28.28 -2.92
CA LEU A 167 -30.21 -26.86 -2.76
C LEU A 167 -29.57 -26.58 -1.39
N TRP A 168 -29.97 -27.31 -0.35
CA TRP A 168 -29.41 -27.16 1.01
C TRP A 168 -28.00 -27.72 1.16
N SER A 169 -27.50 -28.53 0.21
CA SER A 169 -26.14 -29.08 0.27
C SER A 169 -25.08 -28.12 -0.30
N ILE A 170 -25.41 -27.34 -1.33
CA ILE A 170 -24.43 -26.50 -2.02
C ILE A 170 -24.14 -25.20 -1.26
N GLY A 171 -25.16 -24.57 -0.66
CA GLY A 171 -25.03 -23.29 0.05
C GLY A 171 -24.07 -23.33 1.25
N PRO A 172 -24.28 -24.23 2.22
CA PRO A 172 -23.39 -24.36 3.38
C PRO A 172 -21.96 -24.74 2.97
N VAL A 173 -21.80 -25.62 1.96
CA VAL A 173 -20.49 -26.03 1.45
C VAL A 173 -19.77 -24.86 0.78
N THR A 174 -20.47 -24.04 0.00
CA THR A 174 -19.87 -22.85 -0.61
C THR A 174 -19.52 -21.79 0.43
N VAL A 175 -20.36 -21.58 1.47
CA VAL A 175 -20.02 -20.68 2.59
C VAL A 175 -18.81 -21.19 3.36
N ALA A 176 -18.78 -22.48 3.72
CA ALA A 176 -17.65 -23.09 4.42
C ALA A 176 -16.36 -23.03 3.60
N LEU A 177 -16.43 -23.32 2.30
CA LEU A 177 -15.29 -23.22 1.39
C LEU A 177 -14.82 -21.77 1.24
N THR A 178 -15.75 -20.80 1.17
CA THR A 178 -15.43 -19.38 1.08
C THR A 178 -14.76 -18.88 2.36
N VAL A 179 -15.23 -19.31 3.54
CA VAL A 179 -14.60 -19.05 4.83
C VAL A 179 -13.20 -19.67 4.86
N ALA A 180 -13.07 -20.94 4.48
CA ALA A 180 -11.80 -21.65 4.44
C ALA A 180 -10.80 -21.00 3.48
N LEU A 181 -11.22 -20.55 2.30
CA LEU A 181 -10.36 -19.83 1.35
C LEU A 181 -10.01 -18.42 1.85
N PHE A 182 -10.93 -17.71 2.50
CA PHE A 182 -10.70 -16.37 3.05
C PHE A 182 -9.67 -16.37 4.19
N PHE A 183 -9.69 -17.41 5.02
CA PHE A 183 -8.73 -17.59 6.12
C PHE A 183 -7.48 -18.37 5.69
N GLY A 184 -7.58 -19.25 4.70
CA GLY A 184 -6.49 -20.13 4.26
C GLY A 184 -5.61 -19.56 3.16
N LEU A 185 -6.12 -18.64 2.32
CA LEU A 185 -5.28 -17.98 1.32
C LEU A 185 -4.45 -16.86 1.97
N PRO A 186 -3.11 -16.88 1.81
CA PRO A 186 -2.26 -15.80 2.29
C PRO A 186 -2.59 -14.54 1.49
N ARG A 187 -3.37 -13.64 2.10
CA ARG A 187 -3.67 -12.36 1.45
C ARG A 187 -2.35 -11.63 1.27
N LEU A 188 -2.07 -11.18 0.05
CA LEU A 188 -0.84 -10.50 -0.36
C LEU A 188 -0.54 -9.20 0.41
N GLN A 189 -1.36 -8.83 1.39
CA GLN A 189 -1.17 -7.68 2.28
C GLN A 189 -1.42 -8.00 3.77
N ALA A 190 -1.53 -9.27 4.16
CA ALA A 190 -1.69 -9.68 5.56
C ALA A 190 -0.37 -9.58 6.35
N SER A 191 0.21 -8.38 6.43
CA SER A 191 1.11 -7.98 7.52
C SER A 191 0.36 -7.26 8.66
N GLY A 192 -0.96 -7.07 8.53
CA GLY A 192 -1.75 -6.17 9.39
C GLY A 192 -2.53 -6.82 10.54
N LEU A 193 -2.70 -8.14 10.59
CA LEU A 193 -3.33 -8.82 11.73
C LEU A 193 -2.25 -9.17 12.76
N GLY A 194 -1.68 -8.14 13.39
CA GLY A 194 -0.71 -8.36 14.49
C GLY A 194 0.20 -7.19 14.86
N SER A 195 0.29 -6.10 14.08
CA SER A 195 1.18 -4.98 14.45
C SER A 195 0.47 -3.62 14.41
N ARG A 196 -0.39 -3.37 15.40
CA ARG A 196 -0.45 -2.02 15.96
C ARG A 196 0.91 -1.80 16.67
N GLY A 197 1.91 -1.29 15.96
CA GLY A 197 3.08 -0.67 16.60
C GLY A 197 4.48 -1.04 16.13
N ASN A 198 4.71 -2.11 15.36
CA ASN A 198 6.09 -2.43 14.93
C ASN A 198 6.40 -1.86 13.54
N GLN A 199 6.50 -0.53 13.48
CA GLN A 199 7.33 0.10 12.46
C GLN A 199 8.77 -0.33 12.71
N VAL A 200 9.30 -1.21 11.85
CA VAL A 200 10.75 -1.46 11.82
C VAL A 200 11.37 -0.21 11.24
N GLY A 201 12.23 0.47 12.01
CA GLY A 201 12.90 1.64 11.49
C GLY A 201 13.66 2.40 12.56
N LEU A 202 14.88 2.78 12.20
CA LEU A 202 15.64 3.80 12.91
C LEU A 202 14.84 5.09 12.81
N GLY A 203 14.34 5.61 13.93
CA GLY A 203 13.75 6.94 13.97
C GLY A 203 14.79 8.02 13.69
N ASP A 204 14.37 9.28 13.70
CA ASP A 204 15.31 10.41 13.62
C ASP A 204 16.11 10.64 14.91
N GLN A 205 15.86 9.83 15.93
CA GLN A 205 16.54 9.90 17.20
C GLN A 205 16.86 8.49 17.72
N VAL A 206 18.00 8.35 18.38
CA VAL A 206 18.42 7.12 19.07
C VAL A 206 18.99 7.49 20.43
N GLU A 207 18.46 6.89 21.50
CA GLU A 207 19.07 6.97 22.83
C GLU A 207 20.07 5.83 23.02
N LEU A 208 21.13 6.12 23.78
CA LEU A 208 22.12 5.12 24.16
C LEU A 208 21.49 4.10 25.12
N GLY A 209 21.05 2.96 24.58
CA GLY A 209 20.38 1.88 25.31
C GLY A 209 19.23 1.23 24.52
N ASP A 210 18.58 2.00 23.66
CA ASP A 210 17.36 1.60 22.91
C ASP A 210 17.63 0.61 21.76
N LEU A 211 18.89 0.36 21.43
CA LEU A 211 19.26 -0.55 20.35
C LEU A 211 18.91 -2.03 20.65
N GLY A 212 18.61 -2.36 21.91
CA GLY A 212 18.17 -3.69 22.34
C GLY A 212 16.86 -4.12 21.69
N ASP A 213 15.84 -3.26 21.75
CA ASP A 213 14.49 -3.56 21.22
C ASP A 213 14.50 -3.78 19.70
N LEU A 214 15.42 -3.14 18.98
CA LEU A 214 15.58 -3.35 17.54
C LEU A 214 16.25 -4.69 17.21
N LYS A 215 17.19 -5.16 18.05
CA LYS A 215 17.87 -6.45 17.86
C LYS A 215 16.94 -7.63 18.12
N ASP A 216 16.02 -7.47 19.08
CA ASP A 216 15.08 -8.52 19.46
C ASP A 216 13.87 -8.60 18.52
N ASN A 217 13.75 -7.68 17.55
CA ASN A 217 12.66 -7.66 16.59
C ASN A 217 12.94 -8.61 15.40
N PRO A 218 12.19 -9.73 15.25
CA PRO A 218 12.42 -10.72 14.19
C PRO A 218 11.88 -10.26 12.82
N THR A 219 11.31 -9.06 12.73
CA THR A 219 10.68 -8.57 11.50
C THR A 219 11.74 -8.29 10.45
N ARG A 220 11.52 -8.81 9.24
CA ARG A 220 12.41 -8.60 8.10
C ARG A 220 12.45 -7.11 7.73
N ALA A 221 13.63 -6.50 7.73
CA ALA A 221 13.80 -5.11 7.30
C ALA A 221 13.99 -5.00 5.77
N LEU A 222 14.84 -5.85 5.19
CA LEU A 222 15.22 -5.77 3.78
C LEU A 222 15.55 -7.14 3.17
N ARG A 223 15.45 -7.23 1.85
CA ARG A 223 16.10 -8.25 1.02
C ARG A 223 16.95 -7.52 -0.01
N ALA A 224 18.19 -7.95 -0.21
CA ALA A 224 19.09 -7.35 -1.18
C ALA A 224 19.83 -8.43 -1.96
N THR A 225 19.91 -8.26 -3.27
CA THR A 225 20.83 -8.99 -4.15
C THR A 225 21.88 -8.00 -4.62
N ILE A 226 23.16 -8.29 -4.38
CA ILE A 226 24.26 -7.37 -4.69
C ILE A 226 25.15 -8.02 -5.75
N ARG A 227 25.46 -7.25 -6.80
CA ARG A 227 26.29 -7.65 -7.92
C ARG A 227 27.40 -6.64 -8.18
N ASN A 228 28.52 -7.09 -8.73
CA ASN A 228 29.56 -6.20 -9.26
C ASN A 228 29.16 -5.66 -10.66
N ALA A 229 30.01 -4.82 -11.24
CA ALA A 229 29.83 -4.28 -12.59
C ALA A 229 29.74 -5.37 -13.68
N SER A 230 30.39 -6.53 -13.46
CA SER A 230 30.38 -7.68 -14.37
C SER A 230 29.15 -8.57 -14.23
N GLY A 231 28.30 -8.34 -13.22
CA GLY A 231 27.08 -9.11 -12.93
C GLY A 231 27.25 -10.25 -11.92
N ASP A 232 28.47 -10.50 -11.43
CA ASP A 232 28.75 -11.54 -10.44
C ASP A 232 28.16 -11.18 -9.08
N LEU A 233 27.66 -12.19 -8.36
CA LEU A 233 27.11 -12.00 -7.02
C LEU A 233 28.23 -11.69 -6.02
N LEU A 234 28.04 -10.62 -5.26
CA LEU A 234 28.92 -10.25 -4.16
C LEU A 234 28.40 -10.87 -2.86
N THR A 235 29.33 -11.29 -2.00
CA THR A 235 29.04 -11.82 -0.66
C THR A 235 29.61 -10.89 0.41
N GLY A 236 28.89 -10.78 1.53
CA GLY A 236 29.13 -9.78 2.58
C GLY A 236 30.34 -10.07 3.48
N PRO A 237 30.61 -9.20 4.47
CA PRO A 237 29.62 -8.36 5.18
C PRO A 237 29.23 -7.07 4.43
N PHE A 238 27.95 -6.73 4.52
CA PHE A 238 27.38 -5.53 3.90
C PHE A 238 26.85 -4.57 4.97
N TYR A 239 27.17 -3.29 4.82
CA TYR A 239 26.71 -2.22 5.71
C TYR A 239 25.70 -1.34 4.98
N PHE A 240 24.41 -1.59 5.19
CA PHE A 240 23.36 -0.76 4.61
C PHE A 240 23.18 0.51 5.43
N ARG A 241 23.45 1.66 4.81
CA ARG A 241 23.25 2.96 5.43
C ARG A 241 21.79 3.38 5.26
N GLY A 242 21.12 3.65 6.38
CA GLY A 242 19.74 4.14 6.41
C GLY A 242 19.59 5.57 6.87
N THR A 243 20.19 5.94 8.00
CA THR A 243 20.11 7.30 8.54
C THR A 243 21.48 7.77 9.06
N VAL A 244 21.56 9.05 9.42
CA VAL A 244 22.73 9.69 10.03
C VAL A 244 22.23 10.53 11.17
N PHE A 245 22.90 10.42 12.32
CA PHE A 245 22.67 11.31 13.44
C PHE A 245 23.85 12.26 13.54
N ASP A 246 23.56 13.54 13.60
CA ASP A 246 24.54 14.62 13.45
C ASP A 246 24.62 15.52 14.69
N HIS A 247 23.69 15.36 15.64
CA HIS A 247 23.68 16.12 16.88
C HIS A 247 23.50 15.20 18.10
N PHE A 248 24.37 15.38 19.10
CA PHE A 248 24.31 14.66 20.37
C PHE A 248 23.98 15.60 21.53
N ALA A 249 22.88 15.33 22.22
CA ALA A 249 22.46 16.05 23.42
C ALA A 249 21.67 15.12 24.35
N ASP A 250 21.81 15.29 25.67
CA ASP A 250 21.04 14.56 26.68
C ASP A 250 21.03 13.03 26.49
N ASN A 251 22.21 12.44 26.19
CA ASN A 251 22.37 11.01 25.94
C ASN A 251 21.61 10.47 24.71
N ARG A 252 21.21 11.37 23.80
CA ARG A 252 20.46 11.08 22.59
C ARG A 252 21.17 11.63 21.35
N TRP A 253 21.20 10.81 20.31
CA TRP A 253 21.63 11.19 18.97
C TRP A 253 20.42 11.55 18.12
N THR A 254 20.46 12.67 17.41
CA THR A 254 19.36 13.17 16.57
C THR A 254 19.83 13.59 15.19
N SER A 255 18.93 13.54 14.19
CA SER A 255 19.19 14.00 12.82
C SER A 255 18.57 15.39 12.60
N THR A 256 19.39 16.44 12.63
CA THR A 256 18.95 17.84 12.53
C THR A 256 18.85 18.37 11.10
N LEU A 257 19.67 17.86 10.17
CA LEU A 257 19.68 18.29 8.76
C LEU A 257 18.59 17.62 7.89
N ARG A 258 17.45 17.27 8.50
CA ARG A 258 16.31 16.63 7.81
C ARG A 258 15.52 17.69 7.04
N GLY A 259 15.37 17.52 5.72
CA GLY A 259 14.39 18.25 4.90
C GLY A 259 14.98 19.25 3.90
N GLU A 260 16.24 19.65 4.06
CA GLU A 260 16.96 20.43 3.05
C GLU A 260 17.40 19.49 1.92
N SER A 261 16.47 19.28 0.99
CA SER A 261 16.57 18.25 -0.03
C SER A 261 17.10 18.83 -1.32
N ALA A 262 18.34 18.49 -1.66
CA ALA A 262 18.85 18.74 -3.00
C ALA A 262 18.29 17.68 -3.98
N ARG A 263 18.08 18.08 -5.24
CA ARG A 263 17.88 17.08 -6.31
C ARG A 263 19.15 16.24 -6.37
N ALA A 264 19.03 14.94 -6.15
CA ALA A 264 20.16 14.05 -6.27
C ALA A 264 20.70 14.07 -7.70
N SER A 265 21.97 14.43 -7.86
CA SER A 265 22.69 14.27 -9.12
C SER A 265 22.96 12.80 -9.37
N SER A 266 22.73 12.35 -10.60
CA SER A 266 23.12 10.99 -11.02
C SER A 266 24.63 10.97 -11.25
N GLY A 267 25.36 10.16 -10.48
CA GLY A 267 26.76 9.89 -10.76
C GLY A 267 26.95 9.05 -12.02
N ARG A 268 28.20 8.97 -12.50
CA ARG A 268 28.55 8.19 -13.69
C ARG A 268 28.52 6.69 -13.38
N LEU A 269 27.84 5.91 -14.21
CA LEU A 269 27.67 4.46 -14.02
C LEU A 269 28.85 3.63 -14.53
N ASP A 270 29.78 4.20 -15.28
CA ASP A 270 30.95 3.49 -15.84
C ASP A 270 32.10 3.36 -14.83
N HIS A 271 31.83 2.87 -13.61
CA HIS A 271 32.86 2.68 -12.59
C HIS A 271 33.27 1.19 -12.49
N PRO A 272 34.57 0.84 -12.45
CA PRO A 272 35.00 -0.56 -12.35
C PRO A 272 34.54 -1.24 -11.05
N GLU A 273 34.48 -0.48 -9.96
CA GLU A 273 34.01 -0.95 -8.64
C GLU A 273 32.51 -0.72 -8.42
N LEU A 274 31.74 -0.53 -9.48
CA LEU A 274 30.30 -0.34 -9.35
C LEU A 274 29.65 -1.56 -8.71
N GLN A 275 28.82 -1.31 -7.72
CA GLN A 275 27.98 -2.31 -7.06
C GLN A 275 26.52 -2.02 -7.36
N ILE A 276 25.84 -3.01 -7.93
CA ILE A 276 24.43 -2.96 -8.29
C ILE A 276 23.65 -3.71 -7.22
N GLN A 277 22.67 -3.04 -6.64
CA GLN A 277 21.90 -3.54 -5.50
C GLN A 277 20.42 -3.60 -5.87
N GLU A 278 19.87 -4.79 -6.04
CA GLU A 278 18.41 -5.00 -6.18
C GLU A 278 17.82 -5.16 -4.78
N ILE A 279 17.07 -4.16 -4.32
CA ILE A 279 16.60 -4.09 -2.93
C ILE A 279 15.07 -4.12 -2.88
N ILE A 280 14.56 -4.99 -2.02
CA ILE A 280 13.18 -4.96 -1.54
C ILE A 280 13.18 -4.55 -0.07
N LEU A 281 12.68 -3.35 0.20
CA LEU A 281 12.64 -2.72 1.52
C LEU A 281 11.22 -2.79 2.08
N GLU A 282 11.08 -3.30 3.32
CA GLU A 282 9.82 -3.22 4.05
C GLU A 282 9.57 -1.77 4.52
N PRO A 283 8.32 -1.38 4.83
CA PRO A 283 7.98 0.01 5.15
C PRO A 283 8.78 0.53 6.36
N LEU A 284 9.77 1.39 6.11
CA LEU A 284 10.52 2.09 7.17
C LEU A 284 9.84 3.42 7.54
N ARG A 285 10.09 3.88 8.77
CA ARG A 285 9.71 5.24 9.19
C ARG A 285 10.32 6.29 8.24
N ASP A 286 9.58 7.37 8.06
CA ASP A 286 10.04 8.59 7.36
C ASP A 286 10.50 8.41 5.91
N GLY A 287 10.11 7.31 5.26
CA GLY A 287 10.39 7.06 3.85
C GLY A 287 11.87 6.89 3.54
N VAL A 288 12.68 6.50 4.52
CA VAL A 288 14.11 6.26 4.37
C VAL A 288 14.36 5.16 3.34
N VAL A 289 15.33 5.39 2.47
CA VAL A 289 15.82 4.44 1.47
C VAL A 289 17.23 4.02 1.87
N VAL A 290 17.51 2.71 1.80
CA VAL A 290 18.76 2.13 2.27
C VAL A 290 19.65 1.72 1.10
N GLY A 291 20.95 1.73 1.30
CA GLY A 291 21.89 1.22 0.31
C GLY A 291 23.29 1.10 0.89
N LEU A 292 24.17 0.40 0.18
CA LEU A 292 25.59 0.40 0.49
C LEU A 292 26.18 1.82 0.41
N PRO A 293 27.24 2.14 1.16
CA PRO A 293 27.84 3.47 1.15
C PRO A 293 28.25 3.89 -0.26
N GLY A 294 28.17 5.19 -0.56
CA GLY A 294 28.53 5.73 -1.88
C GLY A 294 27.48 5.51 -2.96
N VAL A 295 26.19 5.45 -2.60
CA VAL A 295 25.09 5.43 -3.58
C VAL A 295 25.15 6.67 -4.48
N ILE A 296 25.28 6.43 -5.78
CA ILE A 296 25.34 7.45 -6.84
C ILE A 296 24.02 7.59 -7.61
N ARG A 297 23.15 6.56 -7.57
CA ARG A 297 21.86 6.53 -8.25
C ARG A 297 20.92 5.56 -7.57
N ILE A 298 19.63 5.90 -7.57
CA ILE A 298 18.54 5.02 -7.16
C ILE A 298 17.45 5.10 -8.23
N GLU A 299 16.93 3.95 -8.64
CA GLU A 299 15.84 3.82 -9.59
C GLU A 299 14.75 2.94 -9.00
N PHE A 300 13.53 3.46 -8.94
CA PHE A 300 12.37 2.75 -8.44
C PHE A 300 11.53 2.23 -9.60
N ASP A 301 10.75 1.18 -9.33
CA ASP A 301 9.76 0.64 -10.28
C ASP A 301 8.67 1.66 -10.68
N ASN A 302 8.52 2.76 -9.94
CA ASN A 302 7.53 3.81 -10.17
C ASN A 302 8.24 5.16 -10.40
N PRO A 303 7.79 6.03 -11.33
CA PRO A 303 8.43 7.30 -11.71
C PRO A 303 8.65 8.35 -10.60
N ARG A 304 8.34 8.08 -9.33
CA ARG A 304 8.63 8.99 -8.22
C ARG A 304 10.13 9.02 -7.93
N ARG A 305 10.71 10.22 -7.87
CA ARG A 305 12.14 10.43 -7.63
C ARG A 305 12.48 10.40 -6.15
N ALA A 306 13.65 9.84 -5.81
CA ALA A 306 14.23 9.99 -4.48
C ALA A 306 14.73 11.42 -4.28
N GLN A 307 14.73 11.84 -3.02
CA GLN A 307 15.40 13.03 -2.54
C GLN A 307 16.61 12.60 -1.71
N ARG A 308 17.62 13.46 -1.67
CA ARG A 308 18.80 13.26 -0.84
C ARG A 308 18.97 14.48 0.05
N ASP A 309 19.09 14.25 1.35
CA ASP A 309 19.33 15.34 2.31
C ASP A 309 20.82 15.69 2.41
N LEU A 310 21.13 16.76 3.16
CA LEU A 310 22.50 17.26 3.36
C LEU A 310 23.40 16.27 4.11
N ASN A 311 22.82 15.34 4.88
CA ASN A 311 23.54 14.23 5.51
C ASN A 311 23.81 13.08 4.52
N GLY A 312 23.38 13.21 3.27
CA GLY A 312 23.57 12.23 2.22
C GLY A 312 22.65 11.03 2.35
N VAL A 313 21.60 11.10 3.18
CA VAL A 313 20.58 10.07 3.34
C VAL A 313 19.56 10.19 2.21
N TRP A 314 19.19 9.04 1.64
CA TRP A 314 18.20 8.96 0.59
C TRP A 314 16.81 8.75 1.18
N ARG A 315 15.85 9.54 0.73
CA ARG A 315 14.46 9.49 1.20
C ARG A 315 13.50 9.53 0.03
N ARG A 316 12.37 8.85 0.19
CA ARG A 316 11.25 8.90 -0.74
C ARG A 316 10.06 9.57 -0.05
N PRO A 317 9.65 10.78 -0.49
CA PRO A 317 8.48 11.44 0.08
C PRO A 317 7.19 10.64 -0.20
N GLY A 318 6.37 10.45 0.82
CA GLY A 318 5.11 9.70 0.75
C GLY A 318 4.86 8.84 1.98
N GLN A 319 3.77 8.07 1.96
CA GLN A 319 3.45 7.14 3.03
C GLN A 319 4.44 5.95 3.04
N PRO A 320 4.80 5.41 4.22
CA PRO A 320 5.59 4.20 4.34
C PRO A 320 4.90 3.05 3.60
N GLN A 321 5.56 2.52 2.58
CA GLN A 321 5.09 1.37 1.81
C GLN A 321 6.28 0.49 1.47
N ARG A 322 6.01 -0.76 1.08
CA ARG A 322 7.05 -1.67 0.60
C ARG A 322 7.63 -1.14 -0.71
N LEU A 323 8.95 -1.13 -0.85
CA LEU A 323 9.64 -0.53 -1.99
C LEU A 323 10.56 -1.55 -2.67
N GLY A 324 10.40 -1.70 -3.99
CA GLY A 324 11.40 -2.29 -4.88
C GLY A 324 12.19 -1.18 -5.57
N TYR A 325 13.52 -1.29 -5.57
CA TYR A 325 14.40 -0.38 -6.30
C TYR A 325 15.77 -1.00 -6.58
N THR A 326 16.43 -0.44 -7.57
CA THR A 326 17.84 -0.70 -7.86
C THR A 326 18.66 0.50 -7.40
N ALA A 327 19.68 0.24 -6.57
CA ALA A 327 20.66 1.24 -6.17
C ALA A 327 22.03 0.91 -6.77
N TRP A 328 22.74 1.94 -7.20
CA TRP A 328 24.12 1.83 -7.67
C TRP A 328 25.02 2.55 -6.70
N SER A 329 26.03 1.86 -6.19
CA SER A 329 27.02 2.43 -5.29
C SER A 329 28.43 2.20 -5.81
N VAL A 330 29.31 3.14 -5.48
CA VAL A 330 30.76 2.96 -5.61
C VAL A 330 31.31 3.00 -4.18
N PRO A 331 32.00 1.95 -3.71
CA PRO A 331 32.60 1.92 -2.39
C PRO A 331 33.46 3.18 -2.17
N PRO A 332 33.26 3.92 -1.07
CA PRO A 332 34.14 5.04 -0.75
C PRO A 332 35.55 4.50 -0.50
N THR A 333 36.56 5.14 -1.07
CA THR A 333 37.95 4.86 -0.73
C THR A 333 38.24 5.26 0.72
N ALA A 334 39.26 4.67 1.35
CA ALA A 334 39.63 4.99 2.74
C ALA A 334 39.95 6.48 2.96
N SER A 335 40.31 7.22 1.91
CA SER A 335 40.53 8.68 1.92
C SER A 335 39.26 9.50 1.67
N ALA A 336 38.16 8.88 1.24
CA ALA A 336 36.88 9.54 1.06
C ALA A 336 36.19 9.73 2.43
N ARG A 337 36.63 10.74 3.19
CA ARG A 337 35.83 11.23 4.32
C ARG A 337 34.45 11.64 3.78
N PRO A 338 33.35 11.26 4.47
CA PRO A 338 32.07 11.92 4.26
C PRO A 338 32.31 13.42 4.45
N ASP A 339 32.21 14.19 3.38
CA ASP A 339 32.49 15.62 3.42
C ASP A 339 31.18 16.34 3.04
N PRO A 340 30.52 17.04 3.99
CA PRO A 340 29.29 17.75 3.70
C PRO A 340 29.60 18.90 2.75
N MET A 341 30.87 19.33 2.65
CA MET A 341 31.33 20.33 1.69
C MET A 341 31.21 19.87 0.23
N GLN A 342 31.19 18.56 -0.05
CA GLN A 342 30.92 18.06 -1.41
C GLN A 342 29.46 18.25 -1.83
N PHE A 343 28.57 18.49 -0.87
CA PHE A 343 27.13 18.57 -1.09
C PHE A 343 26.54 19.95 -0.75
N ALA A 344 27.29 20.79 -0.04
CA ALA A 344 26.95 22.19 0.19
C ALA A 344 26.96 22.97 -1.14
N VAL A 345 25.95 23.82 -1.35
CA VAL A 345 25.83 24.64 -2.56
C VAL A 345 26.84 25.79 -2.53
N THR A 346 27.24 26.24 -1.32
CA THR A 346 28.19 27.34 -1.13
C THR A 346 29.30 26.99 -0.12
N ARG A 347 30.47 27.65 -0.24
CA ARG A 347 31.57 27.51 0.74
C ARG A 347 31.19 27.97 2.15
N THR A 348 30.31 28.95 2.27
CA THR A 348 29.85 29.49 3.56
C THR A 348 28.92 28.52 4.28
N GLU A 349 28.01 27.89 3.54
CA GLU A 349 27.16 26.79 4.02
C GLU A 349 28.00 25.57 4.43
N ALA A 350 29.00 25.22 3.61
CA ALA A 350 29.95 24.15 3.89
C ALA A 350 30.72 24.36 5.21
N ALA A 351 31.19 25.59 5.46
CA ALA A 351 31.89 25.97 6.68
C ALA A 351 30.96 26.00 7.90
N ALA A 352 29.74 26.52 7.75
CA ALA A 352 28.73 26.54 8.81
C ALA A 352 28.27 25.14 9.22
N LEU A 353 28.10 24.22 8.26
CA LEU A 353 27.76 22.82 8.52
C LEU A 353 28.88 22.09 9.27
N ARG A 354 30.15 22.34 8.90
CA ARG A 354 31.31 21.71 9.56
C ARG A 354 31.52 22.19 10.99
N ALA A 355 31.41 23.49 11.24
CA ALA A 355 31.62 24.09 12.57
C ALA A 355 30.40 23.95 13.49
N GLY A 356 29.18 23.91 12.94
CA GLY A 356 27.95 23.96 13.74
C GLY A 356 27.32 22.61 14.05
N VAL A 357 27.51 21.59 13.19
CA VAL A 357 26.75 20.32 13.31
C VAL A 357 27.65 19.19 13.79
N TRP A 358 28.67 18.81 13.02
CA TRP A 358 29.41 17.56 13.27
C TRP A 358 30.52 17.64 14.33
N THR A 359 30.90 18.86 14.71
CA THR A 359 31.86 19.12 15.79
C THR A 359 31.18 19.63 17.06
N SER A 360 29.84 19.71 17.06
CA SER A 360 29.07 20.16 18.21
C SER A 360 29.13 19.15 19.35
N LEU A 361 29.39 19.63 20.56
CA LEU A 361 29.36 18.85 21.79
C LEU A 361 28.46 19.56 22.82
N PRO A 362 27.70 18.80 23.64
CA PRO A 362 26.80 19.39 24.61
C PRO A 362 27.57 20.08 25.75
N PRO A 363 27.03 21.17 26.32
CA PRO A 363 27.60 21.79 27.51
C PRO A 363 27.50 20.81 28.69
N GLY A 364 28.61 20.52 29.35
CA GLY A 364 28.65 19.60 30.50
C GLY A 364 28.94 18.13 30.16
N LEU A 365 29.54 17.84 28.99
CA LEU A 365 30.12 16.53 28.71
C LEU A 365 31.16 16.15 29.79
N ASP A 366 31.23 14.87 30.15
CA ASP A 366 32.21 14.38 31.12
C ASP A 366 33.64 14.77 30.68
N PRO A 367 34.42 15.49 31.51
CA PRO A 367 35.74 15.99 31.13
C PRO A 367 36.72 14.87 30.77
N ARG A 368 36.51 13.65 31.28
CA ARG A 368 37.32 12.48 30.94
C ARG A 368 37.26 12.13 29.46
N ILE A 369 36.12 12.39 28.80
CA ILE A 369 35.94 12.14 27.36
C ILE A 369 36.80 13.12 26.57
N ALA A 370 36.78 14.40 26.96
CA ALA A 370 37.61 15.44 26.31
C ALA A 370 39.10 15.15 26.48
N SER A 371 39.56 14.83 27.69
CA SER A 371 40.97 14.49 27.94
C SER A 371 41.42 13.25 27.17
N LEU A 372 40.56 12.23 27.05
CA LEU A 372 40.87 11.06 26.23
C LEU A 372 40.95 11.41 24.74
N ALA A 373 40.05 12.25 24.24
CA ALA A 373 40.08 12.69 22.84
C ALA A 373 41.37 13.47 22.54
N GLU A 374 41.79 14.38 23.43
CA GLU A 374 43.05 15.11 23.31
C GLU A 374 44.26 14.17 23.26
N GLN A 375 44.30 13.17 24.14
CA GLN A 375 45.36 12.16 24.13
C GLN A 375 45.41 11.40 22.81
N VAL A 376 44.26 10.94 22.30
CA VAL A 376 44.18 10.21 21.02
C VAL A 376 44.65 11.06 19.85
N VAL A 377 44.29 12.34 19.81
CA VAL A 377 44.72 13.28 18.76
C VAL A 377 46.24 13.49 18.82
N SER A 378 46.77 13.72 20.03
CA SER A 378 48.21 13.89 20.26
C SER A 378 49.01 12.65 19.86
N ASP A 379 48.56 11.46 20.28
CA ASP A 379 49.23 10.19 19.99
C ASP A 379 49.19 9.83 18.49
N ALA A 380 48.12 10.24 17.79
CA ALA A 380 48.00 10.04 16.36
C ALA A 380 48.89 11.00 15.53
N GLY A 381 49.53 11.99 16.15
CA GLY A 381 50.36 12.98 15.47
C GLY A 381 49.58 13.87 14.49
N VAL A 382 48.26 13.97 14.68
CA VAL A 382 47.40 14.85 13.88
C VAL A 382 47.36 16.20 14.60
N GLU A 383 47.87 17.26 13.97
CA GLU A 383 47.62 18.62 14.45
C GLU A 383 46.09 18.82 14.47
N GLY A 384 45.52 18.90 15.67
CA GLY A 384 44.10 19.26 15.81
C GLY A 384 43.87 20.61 15.14
N ASP A 385 42.80 20.74 14.36
CA ASP A 385 42.35 22.06 13.92
C ASP A 385 42.15 22.91 15.17
N ALA A 386 42.89 24.03 15.28
CA ALA A 386 42.80 24.93 16.42
C ALA A 386 41.35 25.39 16.59
N ALA A 387 40.83 25.23 17.82
CA ALA A 387 39.46 25.53 18.21
C ALA A 387 39.04 26.99 17.95
#